data_AF-A0A819G0F8-F1
#
_entry.id   AF-A0A819G0F8-F1
#
_cell.length_a   1.000
_cell.length_b   1.000
_cell.length_c   1.000
_cell.angle_alpha   90.00
_cell.angle_beta   90.00
_cell.angle_gamma   90.00
#
_symmetry.space_group_name_H-M   'P 1'
#
loop_
_entity.id
_entity.type
_entity.pdbx_description
1 polymer ?
#
loop_
_entity_poly.entity_id
_entity_poly.type
_entity_poly.pdbx_seq_one_letter_code
_entity_poly.pdbx_strand_id
1 'polypeptide(L)'
;MPLGSGNGSPSRSNIQHTPPTDSVTSVNHIHLIDDDNTENIYTTDKPSSGLLPPPTIGARVWAMYQGSRRSGTVLSVNDKRGIFKMRFDEFPTAQFDYSFSYNSSAWSYIGAPPPSTDSTITLFERIVNEPEPLFTIAKKFKSLIKFMLPPDWELTPEQILLMSYDDLSQFDIVAFMQSYREKMTKIVEQHKADETHWRTSTQRLQVEATKLLNLCGIPIPMDCSIEDFEEHIERYVTQVQKSC
;
A
#
# COMPACT_ATOMS: atom_id res chain seq x y z
N MET A 1 -2.45 -11.82 -65.22
CA MET A 1 -3.37 -12.11 -64.11
C MET A 1 -2.95 -11.26 -62.91
N PRO A 2 -3.91 -10.66 -62.18
CA PRO A 2 -3.73 -9.34 -61.58
C PRO A 2 -3.34 -9.36 -60.09
N LEU A 3 -2.75 -8.23 -59.70
CA LEU A 3 -2.37 -7.80 -58.36
C LEU A 3 -3.62 -7.48 -57.51
N GLY A 4 -3.65 -7.97 -56.27
CA GLY A 4 -4.66 -7.61 -55.27
C GLY A 4 -4.06 -6.73 -54.19
N SER A 5 -4.23 -5.41 -54.34
CA SER A 5 -3.94 -4.41 -53.30
C SER A 5 -5.18 -4.25 -52.40
N GLY A 6 -5.04 -4.53 -51.11
CA GLY A 6 -6.06 -4.28 -50.09
C GLY A 6 -5.68 -3.05 -49.25
N ASN A 7 -6.31 -1.91 -49.54
CA ASN A 7 -6.29 -0.71 -48.71
C ASN A 7 -7.35 -0.85 -47.60
N GLY A 8 -6.93 -0.94 -46.34
CA GLY A 8 -7.80 -0.84 -45.17
C GLY A 8 -7.67 0.53 -44.52
N SER A 9 -8.74 1.34 -44.57
CA SER A 9 -8.86 2.61 -43.85
C SER A 9 -9.19 2.38 -42.36
N PRO A 10 -8.66 3.17 -41.42
CA PRO A 10 -9.08 3.11 -40.03
C PRO A 10 -10.28 4.04 -39.78
N SER A 11 -11.39 3.46 -39.28
CA SER A 11 -12.55 4.18 -38.76
C SER A 11 -12.21 4.86 -37.43
N ARG A 12 -12.42 6.17 -37.39
CA ARG A 12 -12.20 7.07 -36.26
C ARG A 12 -13.49 7.13 -35.43
N SER A 13 -13.56 6.44 -34.30
CA SER A 13 -14.70 6.54 -33.38
C SER A 13 -14.48 7.67 -32.38
N ASN A 14 -15.38 8.65 -32.48
CA ASN A 14 -15.51 9.87 -31.71
C ASN A 14 -16.29 9.56 -30.41
N ILE A 15 -15.70 9.76 -29.23
CA ILE A 15 -16.43 9.64 -27.95
C ILE A 15 -16.54 11.04 -27.32
N GLN A 16 -17.79 11.45 -27.16
CA GLN A 16 -18.24 12.76 -26.77
C GLN A 16 -18.38 12.82 -25.24
N HIS A 17 -17.72 13.80 -24.64
CA HIS A 17 -17.87 14.18 -23.23
C HIS A 17 -19.22 14.88 -22.99
N THR A 18 -19.91 14.51 -21.91
CA THR A 18 -20.93 15.32 -21.24
C THR A 18 -20.80 15.20 -19.72
N PRO A 19 -20.58 16.30 -18.97
CA PRO A 19 -21.03 16.48 -17.59
C PRO A 19 -22.34 17.33 -17.61
N PRO A 20 -22.93 17.80 -16.49
CA PRO A 20 -22.88 17.44 -15.05
C PRO A 20 -24.30 17.26 -14.46
N THR A 21 -24.45 16.90 -13.18
CA THR A 21 -25.55 17.46 -12.36
C THR A 21 -25.24 17.41 -10.86
N ASP A 22 -25.22 18.59 -10.26
CA ASP A 22 -25.27 18.85 -8.82
C ASP A 22 -26.58 18.35 -8.20
N SER A 23 -26.55 17.99 -6.90
CA SER A 23 -27.69 18.21 -6.00
C SER A 23 -27.25 18.15 -4.53
N VAL A 24 -27.45 19.31 -3.88
CA VAL A 24 -27.28 19.65 -2.47
C VAL A 24 -28.57 19.35 -1.71
N THR A 25 -28.49 18.81 -0.48
CA THR A 25 -29.27 19.18 0.76
C THR A 25 -29.03 18.11 1.84
N SER A 26 -28.39 18.42 2.98
CA SER A 26 -28.93 19.07 4.20
C SER A 26 -30.08 18.30 4.86
N VAL A 27 -29.89 17.81 6.10
CA VAL A 27 -30.66 18.19 7.30
C VAL A 27 -30.07 17.49 8.54
N ASN A 28 -29.67 18.28 9.52
CA ASN A 28 -29.36 17.88 10.88
C ASN A 28 -30.65 17.44 11.61
N HIS A 29 -30.61 16.31 12.32
CA HIS A 29 -31.59 16.00 13.35
C HIS A 29 -30.88 15.86 14.70
N ILE A 30 -31.01 16.92 15.49
CA ILE A 30 -30.68 16.94 16.92
C ILE A 30 -31.95 16.52 17.65
N HIS A 31 -31.93 15.37 18.31
CA HIS A 31 -32.96 14.99 19.26
C HIS A 31 -32.45 15.30 20.66
N LEU A 32 -32.96 16.38 21.26
CA LEU A 32 -32.98 16.55 22.71
C LEU A 32 -34.02 15.58 23.27
N ILE A 33 -33.64 14.81 24.29
CA ILE A 33 -34.55 14.22 25.27
C ILE A 33 -33.85 14.44 26.61
N ASP A 34 -34.32 15.46 27.34
CA ASP A 34 -34.28 15.46 28.80
C ASP A 34 -35.50 14.65 29.24
N ASP A 35 -35.32 13.71 30.18
CA ASP A 35 -36.24 13.58 31.31
C ASP A 35 -35.65 12.68 32.39
N ASP A 36 -35.71 13.26 33.58
CA ASP A 36 -35.35 12.80 34.91
C ASP A 36 -36.20 11.57 35.29
N ASN A 37 -35.58 10.46 35.70
CA ASN A 37 -36.27 9.47 36.54
C ASN A 37 -35.29 8.75 37.48
N THR A 38 -35.34 9.19 38.73
CA THR A 38 -34.60 8.65 39.86
C THR A 38 -35.47 7.61 40.56
N GLU A 39 -35.26 6.30 40.36
CA GLU A 39 -35.65 5.29 41.36
C GLU A 39 -34.69 4.09 41.41
N ASN A 40 -34.29 3.81 42.65
CA ASN A 40 -33.52 2.68 43.14
C ASN A 40 -34.09 1.33 42.67
N ILE A 41 -33.26 0.53 41.99
CA ILE A 41 -33.37 -0.92 42.04
C ILE A 41 -31.97 -1.49 42.28
N TYR A 42 -31.79 -2.10 43.46
CA TYR A 42 -30.68 -3.01 43.73
C TYR A 42 -30.84 -4.26 42.84
N THR A 43 -30.34 -4.19 41.62
CA THR A 43 -30.18 -5.37 40.77
C THR A 43 -28.80 -5.95 41.08
N THR A 44 -28.79 -7.07 41.79
CA THR A 44 -27.60 -7.92 41.93
C THR A 44 -27.33 -8.54 40.56
N ASP A 45 -26.61 -7.80 39.72
CA ASP A 45 -26.11 -8.29 38.45
C ASP A 45 -24.96 -9.26 38.72
N LYS A 46 -25.27 -10.54 38.51
CA LYS A 46 -24.30 -11.61 38.37
C LYS A 46 -23.41 -11.24 37.17
N PRO A 47 -22.09 -10.99 37.34
CA PRO A 47 -21.24 -10.54 36.24
C PRO A 47 -21.16 -11.64 35.17
N SER A 48 -21.75 -11.34 34.02
CA SER A 48 -21.66 -12.10 32.79
C SER A 48 -20.20 -12.20 32.34
N SER A 49 -19.62 -13.39 32.54
CA SER A 49 -18.57 -14.02 31.73
C SER A 49 -17.35 -13.15 31.31
N GLY A 50 -16.29 -13.19 32.12
CA GLY A 50 -14.90 -13.21 31.61
C GLY A 50 -14.24 -11.88 31.21
N LEU A 51 -14.92 -10.74 31.34
CA LEU A 51 -14.30 -9.44 31.06
C LEU A 51 -13.44 -8.99 32.25
N LEU A 52 -12.16 -8.71 31.99
CA LEU A 52 -11.25 -8.12 32.97
C LEU A 52 -11.68 -6.67 33.24
N PRO A 53 -11.58 -6.18 34.50
CA PRO A 53 -11.82 -4.78 34.78
C PRO A 53 -10.83 -3.88 34.02
N PRO A 54 -11.18 -2.61 33.72
CA PRO A 54 -10.26 -1.67 33.09
C PRO A 54 -8.97 -1.52 33.91
N PRO A 55 -7.78 -1.54 33.27
CA PRO A 55 -6.53 -1.38 33.98
C PRO A 55 -6.30 0.06 34.43
N THR A 56 -5.73 0.23 35.62
CA THR A 56 -5.38 1.55 36.16
C THR A 56 -4.04 2.04 35.58
N ILE A 57 -3.87 3.35 35.42
CA ILE A 57 -2.56 3.95 35.08
C ILE A 57 -1.53 3.53 36.13
N GLY A 58 -0.34 3.10 35.68
CA GLY A 58 0.72 2.55 36.51
C GLY A 58 0.58 1.05 36.82
N ALA A 59 -0.55 0.42 36.47
CA ALA A 59 -0.70 -1.02 36.66
C ALA A 59 0.29 -1.82 35.81
N ARG A 60 0.72 -2.96 36.36
CA ARG A 60 1.57 -3.93 35.68
C ARG A 60 0.69 -4.95 34.95
N VAL A 61 0.92 -5.09 33.66
CA VAL A 61 0.17 -6.01 32.79
C VAL A 61 1.12 -6.82 31.92
N TRP A 62 0.69 -8.03 31.56
CA TRP A 62 1.24 -8.80 30.45
C TRP A 62 0.45 -8.48 29.19
N ALA A 63 1.13 -8.34 28.05
CA ALA A 63 0.46 -8.25 26.76
C ALA A 63 1.24 -8.94 25.64
N MET A 64 0.53 -9.41 24.62
CA MET A 64 1.11 -10.02 23.43
C MET A 64 1.64 -8.92 22.51
N TYR A 65 2.95 -8.93 22.28
CA TYR A 65 3.62 -8.05 21.35
C TYR A 65 4.54 -8.87 20.44
N GLN A 66 4.30 -8.78 19.14
CA GLN A 66 5.05 -9.53 18.11
C GLN A 66 5.11 -11.04 18.37
N GLY A 67 4.01 -11.63 18.86
CA GLY A 67 3.91 -13.07 19.11
C GLY A 67 4.50 -13.54 20.45
N SER A 68 5.07 -12.64 21.26
CA SER A 68 5.58 -12.97 22.59
C SER A 68 4.82 -12.22 23.68
N ARG A 69 4.62 -12.86 24.83
CA ARG A 69 4.01 -12.23 26.01
C ARG A 69 5.07 -11.40 26.73
N ARG A 70 4.84 -10.09 26.85
CA ARG A 70 5.79 -9.12 27.44
C ARG A 70 5.13 -8.33 28.55
N SER A 71 5.89 -8.04 29.59
CA SER A 71 5.41 -7.25 30.72
C SER A 71 5.57 -5.77 30.42
N GLY A 72 4.69 -4.96 31.00
CA GLY A 72 4.79 -3.52 30.89
C GLY A 72 3.92 -2.79 31.88
N THR A 73 3.99 -1.47 31.78
CA THR A 73 3.30 -0.52 32.66
C THR A 73 2.29 0.29 31.85
N VAL A 74 1.08 0.39 32.38
CA VAL A 74 0.00 1.18 31.75
C VAL A 74 0.32 2.66 31.87
N LEU A 75 0.36 3.37 30.74
CA LEU A 75 0.67 4.80 30.67
C LEU A 75 -0.58 5.67 30.65
N SER A 76 -1.61 5.23 29.92
CA SER A 76 -2.86 5.97 29.81
C SER A 76 -4.03 5.04 29.56
N VAL A 77 -5.22 5.49 29.95
CA VAL A 77 -6.47 4.75 29.89
C VAL A 77 -7.50 5.66 29.22
N ASN A 78 -8.24 5.13 28.25
CA ASN A 78 -9.31 5.85 27.56
C ASN A 78 -10.60 5.03 27.66
N ASP A 79 -11.33 5.27 28.73
CA ASP A 79 -12.56 4.52 29.06
C ASP A 79 -13.64 4.69 27.98
N LYS A 80 -13.74 5.88 27.37
CA LYS A 80 -14.68 6.15 26.29
C LYS A 80 -14.48 5.24 25.08
N ARG A 81 -13.23 4.82 24.84
CA ARG A 81 -12.86 3.95 23.70
C ARG A 81 -12.61 2.50 24.11
N GLY A 82 -12.63 2.17 25.41
CA GLY A 82 -12.31 0.84 25.89
C GLY A 82 -10.88 0.40 25.58
N ILE A 83 -9.92 1.34 25.57
CA ILE A 83 -8.50 1.07 25.26
C ILE A 83 -7.57 1.63 26.33
N PHE A 84 -6.42 1.00 26.51
CA PHE A 84 -5.31 1.54 27.29
C PHE A 84 -4.01 1.49 26.49
N LYS A 85 -3.09 2.39 26.80
CA LYS A 85 -1.74 2.43 26.24
C LYS A 85 -0.76 1.92 27.28
N MET A 86 0.14 1.02 26.91
CA MET A 86 1.20 0.51 27.79
C MET A 86 2.59 0.67 27.17
N ARG A 87 3.60 0.69 28.04
CA ARG A 87 5.01 0.62 27.68
C ARG A 87 5.61 -0.68 28.19
N PHE A 88 6.30 -1.40 27.31
CA PHE A 88 6.98 -2.64 27.67
C PHE A 88 8.23 -2.37 28.50
N ASP A 89 8.51 -3.21 29.49
CA ASP A 89 9.68 -3.04 30.36
C ASP A 89 10.99 -3.16 29.58
N GLU A 90 11.02 -4.02 28.56
CA GLU A 90 12.18 -4.26 27.68
C GLU A 90 12.41 -3.13 26.67
N PHE A 91 11.38 -2.32 26.39
CA PHE A 91 11.43 -1.23 25.42
C PHE A 91 10.99 0.08 26.10
N PRO A 92 11.88 0.73 26.88
CA PRO A 92 11.52 1.88 27.71
C PRO A 92 11.29 3.18 26.92
N THR A 93 11.46 3.16 25.59
CA THR A 93 11.29 4.35 24.73
C THR A 93 9.85 4.48 24.25
N ALA A 94 9.39 5.72 24.08
CA ALA A 94 8.01 6.04 23.68
C ALA A 94 7.61 5.52 22.29
N GLN A 95 8.60 5.17 21.45
CA GLN A 95 8.39 4.63 20.11
C GLN A 95 7.71 3.25 20.13
N PHE A 96 7.83 2.51 21.23
CA PHE A 96 7.28 1.15 21.37
C PHE A 96 6.04 1.10 22.27
N ASP A 97 5.45 2.26 22.59
CA ASP A 97 4.20 2.25 23.33
C ASP A 97 3.06 1.69 22.45
N TYR A 98 2.28 0.75 22.98
CA TYR A 98 1.23 0.09 22.22
C TYR A 98 -0.12 0.19 22.92
N SER A 99 -1.21 0.24 22.13
CA SER A 99 -2.57 0.35 22.65
C SER A 99 -3.31 -0.98 22.55
N PHE A 100 -3.99 -1.37 23.62
CA PHE A 100 -4.75 -2.60 23.74
C PHE A 100 -6.20 -2.29 24.12
N SER A 101 -7.15 -3.09 23.62
CA SER A 101 -8.56 -3.02 24.02
C SER A 101 -8.80 -3.82 25.29
N TYR A 102 -9.67 -3.34 26.19
CA TYR A 102 -10.04 -4.05 27.42
C TYR A 102 -10.58 -5.45 27.15
N ASN A 103 -11.30 -5.61 26.04
CA ASN A 103 -11.95 -6.86 25.67
C ASN A 103 -10.99 -7.84 24.96
N SER A 104 -9.73 -7.45 24.75
CA SER A 104 -8.75 -8.29 24.07
C SER A 104 -8.16 -9.32 25.03
N SER A 105 -8.16 -10.59 24.63
CA SER A 105 -7.42 -11.66 25.32
C SER A 105 -5.90 -11.54 25.17
N ALA A 106 -5.42 -10.57 24.37
CA ALA A 106 -4.00 -10.30 24.18
C ALA A 106 -3.33 -9.66 25.40
N TRP A 107 -4.03 -9.37 26.49
CA TRP A 107 -3.43 -8.83 27.72
C TRP A 107 -4.06 -9.42 28.99
N SER A 108 -3.36 -9.29 30.12
CA SER A 108 -3.85 -9.66 31.45
C SER A 108 -3.08 -8.93 32.56
N TYR A 109 -3.61 -8.86 33.77
CA TYR A 109 -2.84 -8.38 34.94
C TYR A 109 -1.69 -9.34 35.28
N ILE A 110 -0.57 -8.79 35.76
CA ILE A 110 0.50 -9.59 36.35
C ILE A 110 0.02 -10.06 37.73
N GLY A 111 -0.13 -11.38 37.92
CA GLY A 111 -0.64 -11.98 39.17
C GLY A 111 -2.12 -12.38 39.13
N ALA A 112 -2.84 -12.12 38.04
CA ALA A 112 -4.10 -12.83 37.82
C ALA A 112 -3.81 -14.33 37.66
N PRO A 113 -4.61 -15.23 38.25
CA PRO A 113 -4.49 -16.65 37.95
C PRO A 113 -4.57 -16.80 36.42
N PRO A 114 -3.69 -17.61 35.80
CA PRO A 114 -3.77 -17.83 34.36
C PRO A 114 -5.22 -18.26 34.06
N PRO A 115 -5.85 -17.73 32.99
CA PRO A 115 -7.17 -18.21 32.61
C PRO A 115 -7.06 -19.73 32.53
N SER A 116 -7.89 -20.42 33.32
CA SER A 116 -7.91 -21.88 33.41
C SER A 116 -8.23 -22.42 32.03
N THR A 117 -7.17 -22.59 31.24
CA THR A 117 -7.24 -23.14 29.90
C THR A 117 -7.08 -24.62 30.14
N ASP A 118 -8.22 -25.25 30.38
CA ASP A 118 -8.33 -26.69 30.38
C ASP A 118 -7.85 -27.18 29.00
N SER A 119 -6.85 -28.05 29.02
CA SER A 119 -6.33 -28.83 27.90
C SER A 119 -5.79 -28.06 26.68
N THR A 120 -4.45 -27.95 26.57
CA THR A 120 -3.59 -28.09 25.36
C THR A 120 -2.26 -27.31 25.57
N ILE A 121 -1.52 -27.60 26.64
CA ILE A 121 -0.17 -27.04 26.85
C ILE A 121 0.80 -28.18 27.20
N THR A 122 1.21 -28.91 26.18
CA THR A 122 2.42 -29.74 26.17
C THR A 122 3.13 -29.61 24.81
N LEU A 123 3.29 -28.37 24.33
CA LEU A 123 4.11 -28.09 23.14
C LEU A 123 4.90 -26.77 23.20
N PHE A 124 4.67 -25.88 24.17
CA PHE A 124 5.26 -24.54 24.16
C PHE A 124 6.52 -24.34 25.01
N GLU A 125 6.97 -25.35 25.75
CA GLU A 125 8.09 -25.19 26.70
C GLU A 125 9.42 -25.77 26.20
N ARG A 126 9.61 -25.80 24.87
CA ARG A 126 10.91 -26.11 24.23
C ARG A 126 11.41 -25.00 23.28
N ILE A 127 10.75 -23.84 23.24
CA ILE A 127 11.07 -22.73 22.33
C ILE A 127 11.85 -21.63 23.08
N VAL A 128 13.02 -21.96 23.64
CA VAL A 128 13.93 -20.95 24.25
C VAL A 128 15.23 -20.81 23.44
N ASN A 129 15.35 -21.47 22.29
CA ASN A 129 16.46 -21.30 21.34
C ASN A 129 16.03 -21.57 19.89
N GLU A 130 14.96 -20.94 19.41
CA GLU A 130 14.46 -21.12 18.03
C GLU A 130 14.45 -19.82 17.20
N PRO A 131 14.63 -19.92 15.86
CA PRO A 131 14.86 -18.80 14.95
C PRO A 131 13.62 -17.90 14.85
N GLU A 132 13.76 -16.70 14.28
CA GLU A 132 12.66 -15.76 13.98
C GLU A 132 11.32 -16.49 13.80
N PRO A 133 10.28 -16.20 14.59
CA PRO A 133 9.06 -16.99 14.60
C PRO A 133 8.54 -17.01 13.17
N LEU A 134 8.27 -18.19 12.61
CA LEU A 134 7.88 -18.44 11.21
C LEU A 134 6.88 -17.41 10.65
N PHE A 135 6.07 -16.82 11.53
CA PHE A 135 5.23 -15.67 11.26
C PHE A 135 5.93 -14.46 10.65
N THR A 136 7.05 -14.04 11.21
CA THR A 136 7.86 -12.94 10.68
C THR A 136 8.42 -13.27 9.30
N ILE A 137 8.89 -14.51 9.11
CA ILE A 137 9.44 -14.97 7.82
C ILE A 137 8.34 -14.99 6.76
N ALA A 138 7.18 -15.59 7.04
CA ALA A 138 6.06 -15.60 6.11
C ALA A 138 5.56 -14.19 5.77
N LYS A 139 5.50 -13.29 6.77
CA LYS A 139 5.13 -11.90 6.53
C LYS A 139 6.12 -11.19 5.58
N LYS A 140 7.43 -11.38 5.79
CA LYS A 140 8.47 -10.84 4.91
C LYS A 140 8.37 -11.46 3.51
N PHE A 141 8.16 -12.76 3.43
CA PHE A 141 8.06 -13.49 2.17
C PHE A 141 6.85 -13.05 1.33
N LYS A 142 5.65 -12.95 1.94
CA LYS A 142 4.46 -12.37 1.29
C LYS A 142 4.69 -10.96 0.78
N SER A 143 5.36 -10.13 1.58
CA SER A 143 5.67 -8.75 1.21
C SER A 143 6.60 -8.70 0.00
N LEU A 144 7.58 -9.60 -0.07
CA LEU A 144 8.50 -9.71 -1.20
C LEU A 144 7.80 -10.17 -2.47
N ILE A 145 6.98 -11.23 -2.41
CA ILE A 145 6.21 -11.71 -3.57
C ILE A 145 5.28 -10.61 -4.09
N LYS A 146 4.58 -9.90 -3.19
CA LYS A 146 3.72 -8.77 -3.54
C LYS A 146 4.49 -7.67 -4.29
N PHE A 147 5.71 -7.35 -3.85
CA PHE A 147 6.52 -6.31 -4.49
C PHE A 147 7.02 -6.74 -5.88
N MET A 148 7.35 -8.02 -6.04
CA MET A 148 7.91 -8.57 -7.28
C MET A 148 6.84 -9.20 -8.18
N LEU A 149 5.56 -8.89 -7.98
CA LEU A 149 4.49 -9.55 -8.69
C LEU A 149 4.55 -9.19 -10.18
N PRO A 150 4.72 -10.17 -11.09
CA PRO A 150 4.65 -9.91 -12.52
C PRO A 150 3.27 -9.36 -12.89
N PRO A 151 3.16 -8.50 -13.92
CA PRO A 151 1.86 -8.15 -14.48
C PRO A 151 1.16 -9.43 -14.95
N ASP A 152 -0.14 -9.56 -14.73
CA ASP A 152 -0.94 -10.74 -15.09
C ASP A 152 -0.51 -12.06 -14.41
N TRP A 153 0.08 -11.99 -13.22
CA TRP A 153 0.22 -13.19 -12.38
C TRP A 153 -1.16 -13.64 -11.86
N GLU A 154 -1.35 -14.94 -11.67
CA GLU A 154 -2.67 -15.51 -11.30
C GLU A 154 -3.18 -15.03 -9.94
N LEU A 155 -2.25 -14.71 -9.03
CA LEU A 155 -2.57 -14.24 -7.69
C LEU A 155 -2.50 -12.72 -7.60
N THR A 156 -3.51 -12.10 -7.01
CA THR A 156 -3.49 -10.68 -6.68
C THR A 156 -2.66 -10.40 -5.42
N PRO A 157 -2.17 -9.17 -5.24
CA PRO A 157 -1.48 -8.75 -4.01
C PRO A 157 -2.26 -9.05 -2.72
N GLU A 158 -3.58 -8.92 -2.75
CA GLU A 158 -4.47 -9.17 -1.61
C GLU A 158 -4.54 -10.66 -1.28
N GLN A 159 -4.62 -11.51 -2.31
CA GLN A 159 -4.62 -12.96 -2.14
C GLN A 159 -3.32 -13.44 -1.50
N ILE A 160 -2.17 -12.93 -1.94
CA ILE A 160 -0.85 -13.24 -1.36
C ILE A 160 -0.78 -12.87 0.13
N LEU A 161 -1.34 -11.71 0.51
CA LEU A 161 -1.36 -11.30 1.91
C LEU A 161 -2.23 -12.21 2.78
N LEU A 162 -3.30 -12.77 2.20
CA LEU A 162 -4.24 -13.67 2.88
C LEU A 162 -3.82 -15.15 2.89
N MET A 163 -2.82 -15.56 2.09
CA MET A 163 -2.34 -16.95 2.04
C MET A 163 -1.99 -17.50 3.43
N SER A 164 -2.39 -18.73 3.73
CA SER A 164 -1.95 -19.41 4.96
C SER A 164 -0.46 -19.80 4.87
N TYR A 165 0.11 -20.30 5.97
CA TYR A 165 1.48 -20.85 5.95
C TYR A 165 1.59 -22.07 5.04
N ASP A 166 0.57 -22.93 5.06
CA ASP A 166 0.54 -24.13 4.24
C ASP A 166 0.50 -23.75 2.75
N ASP A 167 -0.32 -22.76 2.39
CA ASP A 167 -0.38 -22.25 1.00
C ASP A 167 0.97 -21.64 0.57
N LEU A 168 1.62 -20.87 1.44
CA LEU A 168 2.94 -20.29 1.17
C LEU A 168 4.02 -21.35 1.01
N SER A 169 3.93 -22.46 1.75
CA SER A 169 4.90 -23.55 1.66
C SER A 169 4.81 -24.31 0.34
N GLN A 170 3.63 -24.28 -0.29
CA GLN A 170 3.36 -24.86 -1.61
C GLN A 170 3.53 -23.85 -2.75
N PHE A 171 3.88 -22.59 -2.44
CA PHE A 171 4.06 -21.57 -3.46
C PHE A 171 5.23 -21.96 -4.38
N ASP A 172 4.96 -22.11 -5.68
CA ASP A 172 5.95 -22.49 -6.67
C ASP A 172 6.87 -21.29 -7.00
N ILE A 173 7.90 -21.11 -6.19
CA ILE A 173 8.91 -20.05 -6.36
C ILE A 173 9.62 -20.16 -7.70
N VAL A 174 9.82 -21.37 -8.22
CA VAL A 174 10.57 -21.60 -9.45
C VAL A 174 9.76 -21.11 -10.65
N ALA A 175 8.50 -21.52 -10.75
CA ALA A 175 7.59 -21.05 -11.79
C ALA A 175 7.36 -19.53 -11.71
N PHE A 176 7.19 -19.01 -10.48
CA PHE A 176 7.07 -17.57 -10.24
C PHE A 176 8.29 -16.78 -10.77
N MET A 177 9.50 -17.18 -10.38
CA MET A 177 10.72 -16.48 -10.79
C MET A 177 10.99 -16.60 -12.29
N GLN A 178 10.58 -17.72 -12.91
CA GLN A 178 10.65 -17.88 -14.36
C GLN A 178 9.70 -16.90 -15.06
N SER A 179 8.43 -16.86 -14.66
CA SER A 179 7.45 -15.94 -15.25
C SER A 179 7.83 -14.48 -15.04
N TYR A 180 8.33 -14.13 -13.85
CA TYR A 180 8.86 -12.80 -13.55
C TYR A 180 9.97 -12.41 -14.53
N ARG A 181 10.97 -13.28 -14.74
CA ARG A 181 12.06 -13.02 -15.68
C ARG A 181 11.55 -12.83 -17.10
N GLU A 182 10.70 -13.75 -17.58
CA GLU A 182 10.16 -13.68 -18.95
C GLU A 182 9.38 -12.39 -19.18
N LYS A 183 8.51 -11.99 -18.25
CA LYS A 183 7.69 -10.78 -18.36
C LYS A 183 8.53 -9.51 -18.24
N MET A 184 9.47 -9.44 -17.30
CA MET A 184 10.37 -8.29 -17.17
C MET A 184 11.27 -8.13 -18.38
N THR A 185 11.77 -9.23 -18.97
CA THR A 185 12.53 -9.18 -20.22
C THR A 185 11.68 -8.59 -21.35
N LYS A 186 10.42 -9.02 -21.51
CA LYS A 186 9.51 -8.44 -22.52
C LYS A 186 9.27 -6.94 -22.30
N ILE A 187 9.09 -6.49 -21.07
CA ILE A 187 8.92 -5.06 -20.76
C ILE A 187 10.16 -4.26 -21.15
N VAL A 188 11.36 -4.79 -20.84
CA VAL A 188 12.62 -4.14 -21.20
C VAL A 188 12.82 -4.10 -22.72
N GLU A 189 12.48 -5.18 -23.43
CA GLU A 189 12.52 -5.24 -24.90
C GLU A 189 11.55 -4.25 -25.53
N GLN A 190 10.32 -4.18 -25.02
CA GLN A 190 9.32 -3.21 -25.47
C GLN A 190 9.80 -1.79 -25.24
N HIS A 191 10.33 -1.47 -24.06
CA HIS A 191 10.86 -0.14 -23.77
C HIS A 191 12.02 0.24 -24.71
N LYS A 192 12.90 -0.70 -25.05
CA LYS A 192 13.96 -0.47 -26.04
C LYS A 192 13.39 -0.23 -27.45
N ALA A 193 12.35 -0.97 -27.83
CA ALA A 193 11.67 -0.77 -29.11
C ALA A 193 10.99 0.62 -29.15
N ASP A 194 10.33 1.02 -28.06
CA ASP A 194 9.69 2.33 -27.94
C ASP A 194 10.72 3.46 -27.95
N GLU A 195 11.85 3.30 -27.26
CA GLU A 195 12.95 4.27 -27.27
C GLU A 195 13.55 4.43 -28.66
N THR A 196 13.79 3.33 -29.37
CA THR A 196 14.32 3.38 -30.75
C THR A 196 13.32 4.03 -31.70
N HIS A 197 12.03 3.69 -31.59
CA HIS A 197 10.96 4.33 -32.36
C HIS A 197 10.87 5.84 -32.08
N TRP A 198 10.93 6.25 -30.81
CA TRP A 198 10.95 7.65 -30.41
C TRP A 198 12.16 8.38 -31.01
N ARG A 199 13.38 7.83 -30.85
CA ARG A 199 14.60 8.42 -31.44
C ARG A 199 14.49 8.59 -32.95
N THR A 200 14.01 7.59 -33.67
CA THR A 200 13.82 7.68 -35.13
C THR A 200 12.80 8.75 -35.50
N SER A 201 11.70 8.84 -34.74
CA SER A 201 10.65 9.85 -34.97
C SER A 201 11.19 11.26 -34.74
N THR A 202 11.94 11.48 -33.65
CA THR A 202 12.58 12.76 -33.34
C THR A 202 13.59 13.16 -34.40
N GLN A 203 14.45 12.23 -34.84
CA GLN A 203 15.42 12.51 -35.91
C GLN A 203 14.73 12.90 -37.22
N ARG A 204 13.63 12.22 -37.58
CA ARG A 204 12.85 12.59 -38.77
C ARG A 204 12.27 14.00 -38.65
N LEU A 205 11.67 14.33 -37.51
CA LEU A 205 11.13 15.66 -37.26
C LEU A 205 12.21 16.74 -37.29
N GLN A 206 13.39 16.47 -36.73
CA GLN A 206 14.54 17.37 -36.78
C GLN A 206 14.96 17.64 -38.24
N VAL A 207 15.05 16.61 -39.07
CA VAL A 207 15.38 16.77 -40.50
C VAL A 207 14.32 17.59 -41.24
N GLU A 208 13.03 17.35 -40.98
CA GLU A 208 11.94 18.12 -41.58
C GLU A 208 11.95 19.58 -41.11
N ALA A 209 12.16 19.84 -39.82
CA ALA A 209 12.25 21.18 -39.26
C ALA A 209 13.45 21.97 -39.79
N THR A 210 14.64 21.35 -39.86
CA THR A 210 15.83 21.96 -40.46
C THR A 210 15.60 22.35 -41.92
N LYS A 211 14.90 21.51 -42.70
CA LYS A 211 14.53 21.86 -44.09
C LYS A 211 13.64 23.09 -44.14
N LEU A 212 12.63 23.20 -43.27
CA LEU A 212 11.74 24.35 -43.21
C LEU A 212 12.48 25.63 -42.79
N LEU A 213 13.36 25.56 -41.80
CA LEU A 213 14.13 26.70 -41.32
C LEU A 213 15.12 27.20 -42.39
N ASN A 214 15.76 26.29 -43.12
CA ASN A 214 16.60 26.63 -44.27
C ASN A 214 15.80 27.33 -45.39
N LEU A 215 14.54 26.93 -45.64
CA LEU A 215 13.66 27.62 -46.59
C LEU A 215 13.29 29.04 -46.13
N CYS A 216 13.25 29.28 -44.83
CA CYS A 216 13.06 30.60 -44.23
C CYS A 216 14.35 31.45 -44.19
N GLY A 217 15.45 30.96 -44.76
CA GLY A 217 16.74 31.67 -44.77
C GLY A 217 17.50 31.62 -43.43
N ILE A 218 17.16 30.68 -42.55
CA ILE A 218 17.85 30.46 -41.27
C ILE A 218 18.76 29.23 -41.46
N PRO A 219 20.07 29.41 -41.72
CA PRO A 219 20.96 28.29 -41.96
C PRO A 219 21.20 27.54 -40.65
N ILE A 220 20.70 26.31 -40.58
CA ILE A 220 20.98 25.40 -39.45
C ILE A 220 21.80 24.20 -39.97
N PRO A 221 22.94 23.88 -39.34
CA PRO A 221 23.70 22.68 -39.69
C PRO A 221 22.83 21.42 -39.57
N MET A 222 22.87 20.53 -40.57
CA MET A 222 22.11 19.27 -40.52
C MET A 222 22.58 18.32 -39.39
N ASP A 223 23.79 18.53 -38.88
CA ASP A 223 24.47 17.63 -37.96
C ASP A 223 24.47 18.17 -36.51
N CYS A 224 23.64 19.16 -36.20
CA CYS A 224 23.56 19.72 -34.85
C CYS A 224 22.86 18.77 -33.87
N SER A 225 23.28 18.80 -32.60
CA SER A 225 22.59 18.07 -31.54
C SER A 225 21.17 18.61 -31.34
N ILE A 226 20.29 17.85 -30.68
CA ILE A 226 18.93 18.31 -30.37
C ILE A 226 19.00 19.56 -29.49
N GLU A 227 19.93 19.58 -28.53
CA GLU A 227 20.15 20.68 -27.62
C GLU A 227 20.60 21.95 -28.37
N ASP A 228 21.54 21.82 -29.31
CA ASP A 228 21.99 22.94 -30.14
C ASP A 228 20.87 23.45 -31.08
N PHE A 229 20.02 22.54 -31.56
CA PHE A 229 18.88 22.85 -32.40
C PHE A 229 17.81 23.65 -31.65
N GLU A 230 17.46 23.22 -30.44
CA GLU A 230 16.55 23.94 -29.55
C GLU A 230 17.09 25.34 -29.23
N GLU A 231 18.38 25.46 -28.90
CA GLU A 231 19.01 26.75 -28.63
C GLU A 231 18.96 27.69 -29.85
N HIS A 232 19.19 27.17 -31.07
CA HIS A 232 19.09 27.97 -32.29
C HIS A 232 17.67 28.49 -32.53
N ILE A 233 16.65 27.64 -32.29
CA ILE A 233 15.25 28.06 -32.41
C ILE A 233 14.93 29.15 -31.38
N GLU A 234 15.33 28.98 -30.12
CA GLU A 234 15.07 29.97 -29.07
C GLU A 234 15.72 31.33 -29.36
N ARG A 235 16.99 31.32 -29.82
CA ARG A 235 17.69 32.54 -30.23
C ARG A 235 16.97 33.23 -31.39
N TYR A 236 16.52 32.47 -32.39
CA TYR A 236 15.81 33.02 -33.53
C TYR A 236 14.47 33.64 -33.13
N VAL A 237 13.65 32.94 -32.34
CA VAL A 237 12.37 33.45 -31.83
C VAL A 237 12.58 34.75 -31.05
N THR A 238 13.61 34.80 -30.20
CA THR A 238 13.96 36.00 -29.44
C THR A 238 14.36 37.17 -30.34
N GLN A 239 15.10 36.91 -31.43
CA GLN A 239 15.51 37.94 -32.39
C GLN A 239 14.33 38.50 -33.18
N VAL A 240 13.40 37.65 -33.59
CA VAL A 240 12.16 38.07 -34.27
C VAL A 240 11.31 38.94 -33.34
N GLN A 241 11.13 38.53 -32.09
CA GLN A 241 10.38 39.31 -31.09
C GLN A 241 10.98 40.70 -30.84
N LYS A 242 12.30 40.84 -30.86
CA LYS A 242 12.97 42.15 -30.72
C LYS A 242 12.84 43.06 -31.94
N SER A 243 12.49 42.50 -33.10
CA SER A 243 12.39 43.23 -34.36
C SER A 243 10.96 43.70 -34.66
N CYS A 244 9.98 43.28 -33.86
CA CYS A 244 8.58 43.72 -33.89
C CYS A 244 8.34 44.80 -32.83
#